data_AF-A0A3N0XH68-F1
#
_entry.id   AF-A0A3N0XH68-F1
#
_cell.length_a   1.000
_cell.length_b   1.000
_cell.length_c   1.000
_cell.angle_alpha   90.00
_cell.angle_beta   90.00
_cell.angle_gamma   90.00
#
_symmetry.space_group_name_H-M   'P 1'
#
loop_
_entity.id
_entity.type
_entity.pdbx_description
1 polymer ?
#
loop_
_entity_poly.entity_id
_entity_poly.type
_entity_poly.pdbx_seq_one_letter_code
_entity_poly.pdbx_strand_id
1 'polypeptide(L)'
;LETEFVNTHGDELIQRVSSVMAIADSLKSKNMITSEIWGKIKAAEPKQQKMRDLLEALDSGGDSVKAEFYRLLKENEPLLVDKLDSGPSKSSPP
;
A
#
# COMPACT_ATOMS: atom_id res chain seq x y z
N LEU A 1 15.10 -1.93 0.35
CA LEU A 1 14.64 -0.72 -0.38
C LEU A 1 13.13 -0.65 -0.21
N GLU A 2 12.59 0.55 -0.02
CA GLU A 2 11.15 0.76 0.17
C GLU A 2 10.33 0.24 -1.01
N THR A 3 10.89 0.36 -2.22
CA THR A 3 10.32 -0.15 -3.47
C THR A 3 10.27 -1.68 -3.50
N GLU A 4 11.33 -2.35 -3.06
CA GLU A 4 11.42 -3.82 -2.99
C GLU A 4 10.42 -4.39 -1.99
N PHE A 5 10.16 -3.71 -0.88
CA PHE A 5 9.12 -4.12 0.07
C PHE A 5 7.74 -4.17 -0.60
N VAL A 6 7.37 -3.10 -1.30
CA VAL A 6 6.07 -3.01 -1.98
C VAL A 6 5.94 -4.08 -3.06
N ASN A 7 7.00 -4.30 -3.84
CA ASN A 7 7.02 -5.32 -4.88
C ASN A 7 6.91 -6.74 -4.29
N THR A 8 7.62 -7.01 -3.18
CA THR A 8 7.66 -8.34 -2.54
C THR A 8 6.36 -8.67 -1.83
N HIS A 9 5.72 -7.69 -1.20
CA HIS A 9 4.56 -7.91 -0.33
C HIS A 9 3.22 -7.51 -0.94
N GLY A 10 3.16 -7.21 -2.25
CA GLY A 10 1.95 -6.71 -2.93
C GLY A 10 0.68 -7.52 -2.62
N ASP A 11 0.75 -8.85 -2.66
CA ASP A 11 -0.40 -9.73 -2.35
C ASP A 11 -0.86 -9.60 -0.90
N GLU A 12 0.07 -9.57 0.05
CA GLU A 12 -0.24 -9.40 1.47
C GLU A 12 -0.82 -8.01 1.75
N LEU A 13 -0.32 -6.98 1.06
CA LEU A 13 -0.83 -5.62 1.14
C LEU A 13 -2.28 -5.56 0.63
N ILE A 14 -2.57 -6.17 -0.52
CA ILE A 14 -3.92 -6.25 -1.09
C ILE A 14 -4.92 -6.87 -0.10
N GLN A 15 -4.51 -7.93 0.59
CA GLN A 15 -5.40 -8.64 1.51
C GLN A 15 -5.56 -7.91 2.85
N ARG A 16 -4.46 -7.39 3.40
CA ARG A 16 -4.42 -6.98 4.81
C ARG A 16 -4.64 -5.49 5.01
N VAL A 17 -4.18 -4.63 4.10
CA VAL A 17 -4.26 -3.16 4.29
C VAL A 17 -5.72 -2.72 4.40
N SER A 18 -6.06 -2.14 5.54
CA SER A 18 -7.38 -1.56 5.84
C SER A 18 -7.44 -0.06 5.57
N SER A 19 -6.31 0.63 5.68
CA SER A 19 -6.18 2.09 5.56
C SER A 19 -5.99 2.58 4.12
N VAL A 20 -6.45 1.84 3.11
CA VAL A 20 -6.20 2.12 1.67
C VAL A 20 -6.57 3.56 1.30
N MET A 21 -7.76 4.01 1.71
CA MET A 21 -8.24 5.37 1.40
C MET A 21 -7.46 6.46 2.12
N ALA A 22 -7.04 6.25 3.37
CA ALA A 22 -6.24 7.22 4.12
C ALA A 22 -4.86 7.43 3.46
N ILE A 23 -4.26 6.34 2.97
CA ILE A 23 -3.01 6.39 2.21
C ILE A 23 -3.23 7.09 0.85
N ALA A 24 -4.28 6.75 0.12
CA ALA A 24 -4.61 7.39 -1.15
C ALA A 24 -4.89 8.90 -1.01
N ASP A 25 -5.61 9.32 0.04
CA ASP A 25 -5.86 10.72 0.35
C ASP A 25 -4.55 11.48 0.61
N SER A 26 -3.64 10.86 1.36
CA SER A 26 -2.32 11.43 1.65
C SER A 26 -1.49 11.60 0.38
N LEU A 27 -1.44 10.58 -0.49
CA LEU A 27 -0.73 10.65 -1.77
C LEU A 27 -1.32 11.73 -2.69
N LYS A 28 -2.65 11.85 -2.73
CA LYS A 28 -3.34 12.91 -3.49
C LYS A 28 -3.00 14.29 -2.95
N SER A 29 -3.02 14.49 -1.64
CA SER A 29 -2.68 15.78 -1.01
C SER A 29 -1.25 16.23 -1.31
N LYS A 30 -0.36 15.27 -1.56
CA LYS A 30 1.04 15.48 -1.96
C LYS A 30 1.24 15.58 -3.47
N ASN A 31 0.16 15.60 -4.26
CA ASN A 31 0.17 15.58 -5.73
C ASN A 31 0.95 14.40 -6.35
N MET A 32 1.04 13.28 -5.63
CA MET A 32 1.73 12.06 -6.11
C MET A 32 0.81 11.15 -6.92
N ILE A 33 -0.50 11.30 -6.76
CA ILE A 33 -1.51 10.70 -7.63
C ILE A 33 -2.49 11.77 -8.09
N THR A 34 -3.03 11.61 -9.29
CA THR A 34 -3.99 12.56 -9.85
C THR A 34 -5.37 12.38 -9.22
N SER A 35 -6.23 13.40 -9.36
CA SER A 35 -7.64 13.29 -8.93
C SER A 35 -8.41 12.20 -9.67
N GLU A 36 -8.04 11.90 -10.91
CA GLU A 36 -8.64 10.83 -11.71
C GLU A 36 -8.29 9.45 -11.13
N ILE A 37 -6.99 9.19 -10.90
CA ILE A 37 -6.52 7.94 -10.28
C ILE A 37 -7.15 7.76 -8.90
N TRP A 38 -7.13 8.81 -8.08
CA TRP A 38 -7.78 8.77 -6.77
C TRP A 38 -9.28 8.49 -6.87
N GLY A 39 -9.97 9.06 -7.87
CA GLY A 39 -11.38 8.80 -8.13
C GLY A 39 -11.66 7.34 -8.46
N LYS A 40 -10.82 6.71 -9.30
CA LYS A 40 -10.86 5.27 -9.61
C LYS A 40 -10.71 4.43 -8.34
N ILE A 41 -9.69 4.70 -7.54
CA ILE A 41 -9.43 4.00 -6.26
C ILE A 41 -10.63 4.16 -5.31
N LYS A 42 -11.17 5.37 -5.19
CA LYS A 42 -12.32 5.64 -4.32
C LYS A 42 -13.58 4.88 -4.76
N ALA A 43 -13.81 4.74 -6.06
CA ALA A 43 -14.99 4.06 -6.61
C ALA A 43 -14.88 2.53 -6.60
N ALA A 44 -13.66 1.97 -6.58
CA ALA A 44 -13.43 0.53 -6.61
C ALA A 44 -13.96 -0.18 -5.36
N GLU A 45 -14.61 -1.32 -5.51
CA GLU A 45 -15.03 -2.19 -4.41
C GLU A 45 -14.75 -3.65 -4.81
N PRO A 46 -14.35 -4.53 -3.87
CA PRO A 46 -14.14 -4.31 -2.42
C PRO A 46 -12.79 -3.63 -2.12
N LYS A 47 -12.42 -3.46 -0.83
CA LYS A 47 -11.14 -2.82 -0.40
C LYS A 47 -9.91 -3.39 -1.14
N GLN A 48 -9.91 -4.68 -1.44
CA GLN A 48 -8.82 -5.37 -2.13
C GLN A 48 -8.65 -4.82 -3.55
N GLN A 49 -9.74 -4.46 -4.23
CA GLN A 49 -9.65 -3.81 -5.54
C GLN A 49 -9.11 -2.39 -5.43
N LYS A 50 -9.52 -1.62 -4.40
CA LYS A 50 -8.92 -0.30 -4.13
C LYS A 50 -7.40 -0.41 -3.96
N MET A 51 -6.94 -1.42 -3.23
CA MET A 51 -5.51 -1.63 -2.99
C MET A 51 -4.76 -2.06 -4.26
N ARG A 52 -5.36 -2.90 -5.11
CA ARG A 52 -4.80 -3.24 -6.43
C ARG A 52 -4.64 -2.00 -7.30
N ASP A 53 -5.68 -1.18 -7.40
CA ASP A 53 -5.65 0.05 -8.21
C ASP A 53 -4.62 1.05 -7.64
N LEU A 54 -4.46 1.09 -6.32
CA LEU A 54 -3.41 1.89 -5.68
C LEU A 54 -2.02 1.39 -6.06
N LEU A 55 -1.74 0.08 -5.98
CA LEU A 55 -0.43 -0.48 -6.37
C LEU A 55 -0.09 -0.19 -7.83
N GLU A 56 -1.06 -0.34 -8.74
CA GLU A 56 -0.90 0.02 -10.16
C GLU A 56 -0.52 1.50 -10.36
N ALA A 57 -1.12 2.39 -9.55
CA ALA A 57 -0.77 3.81 -9.55
C ALA A 57 0.66 4.06 -9.02
N LEU A 58 1.12 3.28 -8.03
CA LEU A 58 2.50 3.39 -7.54
C LEU A 58 3.51 2.98 -8.61
N ASP A 59 3.23 1.92 -9.38
CA ASP A 59 4.08 1.49 -10.49
C ASP A 59 4.21 2.56 -11.57
N SER A 60 3.09 3.24 -11.88
CA SER A 60 3.07 4.34 -12.85
C SER A 60 3.75 5.61 -12.34
N GLY A 61 3.74 5.85 -11.02
CA GLY A 61 4.34 7.02 -10.36
C GLY A 61 5.84 6.92 -10.09
N GLY A 62 6.42 5.71 -10.16
CA GLY A 62 7.84 5.46 -9.97
C GLY A 62 8.28 5.38 -8.49
N ASP A 63 9.59 5.25 -8.28
CA ASP A 63 10.19 4.90 -6.99
C ASP A 63 9.88 5.89 -5.87
N SER A 64 9.75 7.19 -6.18
CA SER A 64 9.41 8.22 -5.19
C SER A 64 8.01 8.03 -4.59
N VAL A 65 7.04 7.64 -5.43
CA VAL A 65 5.65 7.41 -5.01
C VAL A 65 5.56 6.12 -4.20
N LYS A 66 6.30 5.07 -4.59
CA LYS A 66 6.43 3.83 -3.80
C LYS A 66 7.06 4.07 -2.44
N ALA A 67 8.14 4.86 -2.37
CA ALA A 67 8.80 5.19 -1.11
C ALA A 67 7.86 5.95 -0.16
N GLU A 68 7.10 6.92 -0.68
CA GLU A 68 6.11 7.64 0.11
C GLU A 68 4.95 6.74 0.55
N PHE A 69 4.48 5.83 -0.31
CA PHE A 69 3.49 4.82 0.06
C PHE A 69 3.98 3.97 1.24
N TYR A 70 5.21 3.45 1.20
CA TYR A 70 5.77 2.66 2.29
C TYR A 70 5.90 3.48 3.59
N ARG A 71 6.26 4.77 3.48
CA ARG A 71 6.28 5.69 4.62
C ARG A 71 4.89 5.85 5.25
N LEU A 72 3.87 6.10 4.43
CA LEU A 72 2.47 6.23 4.88
C LEU A 72 1.92 4.91 5.44
N LEU A 73 2.31 3.78 4.87
CA LEU A 73 1.94 2.46 5.36
C LEU A 73 2.50 2.23 6.77
N LYS A 74 3.75 2.62 7.05
CA LYS A 74 4.31 2.57 8.41
C LYS A 74 3.59 3.47 9.40
N GLU A 75 3.09 4.63 8.96
CA GLU A 75 2.33 5.54 9.81
C GLU A 75 0.93 5.02 10.14
N ASN A 76 0.26 4.41 9.17
CA ASN A 76 -1.13 3.97 9.31
C ASN A 76 -1.24 2.55 9.88
N GLU A 77 -0.31 1.65 9.51
CA GLU A 77 -0.36 0.23 9.85
C GLU A 77 1.03 -0.32 10.25
N PRO A 78 1.68 0.23 11.29
CA PRO A 78 3.02 -0.17 11.70
C PRO A 78 3.13 -1.67 12.02
N LEU A 79 2.11 -2.25 12.66
CA LEU A 79 2.07 -3.68 13.00
C LEU A 79 2.05 -4.59 11.77
N LEU A 80 1.42 -4.14 10.67
CA LEU A 80 1.43 -4.89 9.43
C LEU A 80 2.82 -4.84 8.80
N VAL A 81 3.44 -3.67 8.77
CA VAL A 81 4.81 -3.50 8.25
C VAL A 81 5.79 -4.35 9.04
N ASP A 82 5.78 -4.26 10.37
CA ASP A 82 6.65 -5.05 11.24
C ASP A 82 6.49 -6.56 10.99
N LYS A 83 5.25 -7.03 10.79
CA LYS A 83 4.97 -8.44 10.50
C LYS A 83 5.50 -8.90 9.14
N LEU A 84 5.48 -8.02 8.13
CA LEU A 84 5.96 -8.33 6.79
C LEU A 84 7.49 -8.20 6.69
N ASP A 85 8.08 -7.21 7.38
CA ASP A 85 9.52 -7.00 7.48
C ASP A 85 10.22 -8.06 8.33
N SER A 86 9.57 -8.57 9.38
CA SER A 86 10.15 -9.62 10.26
C SER A 86 10.22 -11.01 9.63
N GLY A 87 9.81 -11.15 8.36
CA GLY A 87 9.66 -12.45 7.69
C GLY A 87 8.58 -13.32 8.36
N PRO A 88 8.30 -14.53 7.85
CA PRO A 88 7.38 -15.43 8.52
C PRO A 88 7.99 -15.84 9.85
N SER A 89 7.50 -15.26 10.95
CA SER A 89 7.70 -15.80 12.28
C SER A 89 7.33 -17.29 12.24
N LYS A 90 8.35 -18.16 12.26
CA LYS A 90 8.17 -19.57 12.58
C LYS A 90 7.65 -19.66 14.01
N SER A 91 6.33 -19.71 14.17
CA SER A 91 5.65 -20.15 15.40
C SER A 91 4.15 -20.26 15.10
N SER A 92 3.49 -21.41 15.17
CA SER A 92 3.87 -22.75 15.64
C SER A 92 2.91 -23.80 15.06
N PRO A 93 3.29 -25.09 15.02
CA PRO A 93 2.39 -26.21 14.73
C PRO A 93 1.45 -26.46 15.92
N PRO A 94 0.31 -27.12 15.66
CA PRO A 94 0.16 -28.50 16.14
C PRO A 94 0.22 -29.53 15.00
#